data_AF-A0A3D2CKL7-F1
#
_entry.id   AF-A0A3D2CKL7-F1
#
_cell.length_a   1.000
_cell.length_b   1.000
_cell.length_c   1.000
_cell.angle_alpha   90.00
_cell.angle_beta   90.00
_cell.angle_gamma   90.00
#
_symmetry.space_group_name_H-M   'P 1'
#
loop_
_entity.id
_entity.type
_entity.pdbx_description
1 polymer ?
#
loop_
_entity_poly.entity_id
_entity_poly.type
_entity_poly.pdbx_seq_one_letter_code
_entity_poly.pdbx_strand_id
1 'polypeptide(L)'
;MFRWLVQMLRLVWGEPSAGLEEPYAARVSGPVPGSAPTLDAEPTPKPPPKVRSGQALPVDPTPSESAQPRIVLAGNGQNRAPWKVVQPAPSLDPLVVQKFLKERLKALAEDTKHAADAKFVERLLVQLGRDQLDLPPFPDIAQELDELLKQTTTDILQIARVVERDPGMVRRVWTHARSAMYASAPRSLHHAVARVGLDALWRIGMSVCLNDTVFRVEGMQTAAESVRHHGIATAEIAAMLGGERRGSLYLAGLLHGIGELIILQVAANKRQRPPSHSIIRQVSDEVGSAMGVLVVHSWKLDETVVVGVGNYASPSDAPGPGQRTARIVRAASIAAH
;
A
#
# COMPACT_ATOMS: atom_id res chain seq x y z
N MET A 1 -6.10 22.43 11.53
CA MET A 1 -5.96 22.03 10.11
C MET A 1 -4.81 22.74 9.39
N PHE A 2 -4.71 24.08 9.43
CA PHE A 2 -3.66 24.82 8.70
C PHE A 2 -2.21 24.59 9.17
N ARG A 3 -1.97 24.35 10.47
CA ARG A 3 -0.62 24.07 10.99
C ARG A 3 0.00 22.76 10.48
N TRP A 4 -0.83 21.76 10.16
CA TRP A 4 -0.39 20.44 9.70
C TRP A 4 0.08 20.47 8.24
N LEU A 5 -0.62 21.23 7.39
CA LEU A 5 -0.26 21.42 5.98
C LEU A 5 1.07 22.18 5.82
N VAL A 6 1.29 23.21 6.64
CA VAL A 6 2.52 24.01 6.63
C VAL A 6 3.73 23.19 7.10
N GLN A 7 3.53 22.27 8.05
CA GLN A 7 4.61 21.39 8.55
C GLN A 7 4.92 20.25 7.58
N MET A 8 3.92 19.74 6.84
CA MET A 8 4.09 18.79 5.74
C MET A 8 4.87 19.40 4.57
N LEU A 9 4.55 20.65 4.18
CA LEU A 9 5.27 21.35 3.09
C LEU A 9 6.73 21.65 3.45
N ARG A 10 7.01 22.00 4.71
CA ARG A 10 8.38 22.24 5.21
C ARG A 10 9.26 20.99 5.17
N LEU A 11 8.69 19.82 5.46
CA LEU A 11 9.42 18.54 5.43
C LEU A 11 9.67 18.01 4.01
N VAL A 12 8.86 18.40 3.03
CA VAL A 12 9.00 17.93 1.65
C VAL A 12 9.83 18.88 0.78
N TRP A 13 9.96 20.17 1.12
CA TRP A 13 10.66 21.17 0.29
C TRP A 13 11.82 21.95 0.92
N GLY A 14 12.15 21.80 2.21
CA GLY A 14 13.41 22.28 2.80
C GLY A 14 13.82 23.74 2.47
N GLU A 15 13.15 24.74 3.05
CA GLU A 15 13.52 26.17 2.94
C GLU A 15 13.55 26.85 4.32
N PRO A 16 14.43 27.85 4.57
CA PRO A 16 14.61 28.51 5.87
C PRO A 16 13.57 29.62 6.12
N SER A 17 13.32 29.88 7.40
CA SER A 17 12.32 30.79 7.93
C SER A 17 12.56 32.27 7.60
N ALA A 18 11.58 32.92 6.95
CA ALA A 18 11.42 34.38 6.92
C ALA A 18 9.97 34.76 7.31
N GLY A 19 9.85 35.85 8.07
CA GLY A 19 8.64 36.29 8.79
C GLY A 19 7.49 36.74 7.90
N LEU A 20 6.27 36.61 8.44
CA LEU A 20 5.04 37.10 7.83
C LEU A 20 4.73 38.48 8.41
N GLU A 21 4.78 39.51 7.56
CA GLU A 21 4.00 40.73 7.72
C GLU A 21 2.83 40.70 6.72
N GLU A 22 1.61 40.96 7.19
CA GLU A 22 0.49 41.37 6.34
C GLU A 22 0.63 42.86 6.00
N PRO A 23 0.09 43.36 4.86
CA PRO A 23 -1.22 44.02 4.97
C PRO A 23 -2.11 44.08 3.69
N TYR A 24 -3.38 44.45 3.94
CA TYR A 24 -4.22 45.38 3.16
C TYR A 24 -5.09 44.87 1.98
N ALA A 25 -6.42 45.05 2.11
CA ALA A 25 -7.27 45.49 1.00
C ALA A 25 -8.53 46.22 1.48
N ALA A 26 -8.81 47.35 0.82
CA ALA A 26 -9.84 48.33 1.10
C ALA A 26 -11.17 48.10 0.36
N ARG A 27 -12.18 48.87 0.80
CA ARG A 27 -13.60 49.02 0.39
C ARG A 27 -13.83 49.43 -1.07
N VAL A 28 -15.03 49.14 -1.61
CA VAL A 28 -16.01 50.01 -2.36
C VAL A 28 -17.38 49.26 -2.37
N SER A 29 -18.49 49.64 -1.72
CA SER A 29 -19.52 50.71 -1.91
C SER A 29 -20.64 50.46 -2.96
N GLY A 30 -21.84 50.03 -2.47
CA GLY A 30 -23.26 50.38 -2.83
C GLY A 30 -23.82 50.35 -4.27
N PRO A 31 -25.16 50.54 -4.51
CA PRO A 31 -26.27 50.81 -3.58
C PRO A 31 -27.59 49.98 -3.79
N VAL A 32 -28.57 50.19 -2.89
CA VAL A 32 -29.98 49.70 -2.82
C VAL A 32 -30.94 50.66 -3.58
N PRO A 33 -32.23 50.36 -3.89
CA PRO A 33 -33.39 50.41 -2.93
C PRO A 33 -34.47 49.29 -3.15
N GLY A 34 -35.16 48.78 -2.12
CA GLY A 34 -36.48 49.23 -1.60
C GLY A 34 -37.65 48.53 -2.30
N SER A 35 -38.47 47.65 -1.70
CA SER A 35 -39.60 47.97 -0.81
C SER A 35 -40.42 46.68 -0.51
N ALA A 36 -41.01 46.58 0.68
CA ALA A 36 -41.98 45.54 1.10
C ALA A 36 -43.42 46.12 1.05
N PRO A 37 -44.50 45.32 1.07
CA PRO A 37 -45.06 44.91 2.37
C PRO A 37 -45.87 43.57 2.45
N THR A 38 -46.07 43.14 3.71
CA THR A 38 -47.23 42.44 4.34
C THR A 38 -47.62 40.98 4.03
N LEU A 39 -47.32 40.14 5.04
CA LEU A 39 -48.19 39.22 5.82
C LEU A 39 -49.38 38.51 5.15
N ASP A 40 -49.32 37.17 5.13
CA ASP A 40 -50.43 36.30 5.53
C ASP A 40 -49.91 34.93 6.02
N ALA A 41 -50.62 34.38 7.01
CA ALA A 41 -50.21 33.27 7.87
C ALA A 41 -50.37 31.88 7.24
N GLU A 42 -49.39 30.98 7.48
CA GLU A 42 -49.47 29.56 7.15
C GLU A 42 -50.32 28.76 8.18
N PRO A 43 -51.12 27.76 7.73
CA PRO A 43 -51.86 26.88 8.62
C PRO A 43 -51.01 25.72 9.16
N THR A 44 -51.21 25.41 10.44
CA THR A 44 -50.56 24.34 11.20
C THR A 44 -51.02 22.94 10.79
N PRO A 45 -50.13 21.91 10.74
CA PRO A 45 -50.53 20.52 10.53
C PRO A 45 -50.97 19.82 11.83
N LYS A 46 -52.00 18.96 11.71
CA LYS A 46 -52.67 18.19 12.78
C LYS A 46 -51.72 17.21 13.51
N PRO A 47 -51.98 16.90 14.80
CA PRO A 47 -51.18 15.95 15.58
C PRO A 47 -51.51 14.48 15.26
N PRO A 48 -50.52 13.56 15.37
CA PRO A 48 -50.75 12.12 15.23
C PRO A 48 -51.40 11.49 16.49
N PRO A 49 -52.03 10.30 16.35
CA PRO A 49 -52.85 9.69 17.40
C PRO A 49 -52.03 9.12 18.57
N LYS A 50 -52.66 9.13 19.76
CA LYS A 50 -52.10 8.68 21.05
C LYS A 50 -51.79 7.18 21.06
N VAL A 51 -50.53 6.82 21.31
CA VAL A 51 -50.10 5.44 21.60
C VAL A 51 -50.24 5.16 23.10
N ARG A 52 -50.79 3.99 23.43
CA ARG A 52 -51.05 3.47 24.79
C ARG A 52 -49.77 3.45 25.66
N SER A 53 -49.92 3.86 26.91
CA SER A 53 -48.92 3.76 27.98
C SER A 53 -48.64 2.30 28.34
N GLY A 54 -47.56 1.74 27.80
CA GLY A 54 -46.92 0.52 28.28
C GLY A 54 -45.89 0.85 29.37
N GLN A 55 -45.88 0.05 30.43
CA GLN A 55 -44.97 0.16 31.57
C GLN A 55 -43.50 0.26 31.11
N ALA A 56 -42.74 1.15 31.76
CA ALA A 56 -41.29 1.22 31.60
C ALA A 56 -40.68 -0.13 32.01
N LEU A 57 -39.94 -0.75 31.08
CA LEU A 57 -39.09 -1.89 31.39
C LEU A 57 -38.01 -1.44 32.40
N PRO A 58 -37.57 -2.33 33.31
CA PRO A 58 -36.51 -2.00 34.26
C PRO A 58 -35.27 -1.52 33.52
N VAL A 59 -34.78 -0.33 33.88
CA VAL A 59 -33.52 0.19 33.38
C VAL A 59 -32.42 -0.58 34.09
N ASP A 60 -31.75 -1.50 33.38
CA ASP A 60 -30.55 -2.15 33.90
C ASP A 60 -29.51 -1.07 34.26
N PRO A 61 -28.77 -1.25 35.37
CA PRO A 61 -27.78 -0.26 35.79
C PRO A 61 -26.74 -0.06 34.68
N THR A 62 -26.46 1.20 34.38
CA THR A 62 -25.49 1.68 33.40
C THR A 62 -24.22 0.85 33.46
N PRO A 63 -23.84 0.10 32.41
CA PRO A 63 -22.53 -0.51 32.37
C PRO A 63 -21.50 0.61 32.28
N SER A 64 -20.56 0.57 33.23
CA SER A 64 -19.29 1.29 33.26
C SER A 64 -18.80 1.77 31.89
N GLU A 65 -18.46 3.06 31.86
CA GLU A 65 -17.83 3.94 30.86
C GLU A 65 -16.81 3.33 29.86
N SER A 66 -17.12 2.19 29.23
CA SER A 66 -16.11 1.36 28.54
C SER A 66 -16.62 0.62 27.31
N ALA A 67 -17.33 1.30 26.40
CA ALA A 67 -17.48 0.81 25.03
C ALA A 67 -17.98 1.91 24.07
N GLN A 68 -17.13 2.88 23.73
CA GLN A 68 -17.31 3.58 22.47
C GLN A 68 -17.10 2.58 21.32
N PRO A 69 -17.85 2.66 20.21
CA PRO A 69 -17.56 1.88 19.02
C PRO A 69 -16.20 2.36 18.49
N ARG A 70 -15.13 1.61 18.79
CA ARG A 70 -13.83 1.80 18.16
C ARG A 70 -14.02 1.53 16.67
N ILE A 71 -13.88 2.57 15.85
CA ILE A 71 -13.55 2.38 14.44
C ILE A 71 -12.18 1.68 14.44
N VAL A 72 -12.18 0.37 14.19
CA VAL A 72 -10.97 -0.43 14.06
C VAL A 72 -10.39 -0.16 12.67
N LEU A 73 -9.60 0.91 12.55
CA LEU A 73 -8.63 1.06 11.47
C LEU A 73 -7.45 0.15 11.83
N ALA A 74 -7.22 -0.87 11.01
CA ALA A 74 -6.02 -1.71 10.88
C ALA A 74 -5.26 -2.12 12.17
N GLY A 75 -5.17 -3.44 12.38
CA GLY A 75 -3.91 -4.05 12.83
C GLY A 75 -3.94 -4.78 14.17
N ASN A 76 -4.12 -6.10 14.12
CA ASN A 76 -3.52 -7.00 15.10
C ASN A 76 -2.01 -7.12 14.85
N GLY A 77 -1.31 -5.98 14.90
CA GLY A 77 0.13 -5.82 14.80
C GLY A 77 0.54 -4.58 15.56
N GLN A 78 1.74 -4.55 16.14
CA GLN A 78 2.27 -3.36 16.78
C GLN A 78 2.28 -2.22 15.75
N ASN A 79 1.42 -1.22 15.96
CA ASN A 79 1.23 -0.04 15.14
C ASN A 79 2.61 0.54 14.73
N ARG A 80 3.05 0.25 13.49
CA ARG A 80 4.32 0.74 12.96
C ARG A 80 4.09 2.21 12.70
N ALA A 81 4.82 3.08 13.42
CA ALA A 81 4.79 4.49 13.08
C ALA A 81 5.19 4.64 11.59
N PRO A 82 4.37 5.27 10.74
CA PRO A 82 4.62 5.33 9.29
C PRO A 82 5.97 5.97 8.92
N TRP A 83 6.52 6.79 9.81
CA TRP A 83 7.82 7.45 9.66
C TRP A 83 9.00 6.60 10.16
N LYS A 84 8.80 5.35 10.59
CA LYS A 84 9.89 4.50 11.08
C LYS A 84 10.96 4.28 10.00
N VAL A 85 12.20 4.18 10.48
CA VAL A 85 13.43 4.08 9.68
C VAL A 85 13.53 2.68 9.07
N VAL A 86 13.08 2.56 7.82
CA VAL A 86 13.59 1.52 6.92
C VAL A 86 14.89 2.05 6.34
N GLN A 87 15.90 1.21 6.19
CA GLN A 87 17.12 1.59 5.50
C GLN A 87 16.88 1.56 3.98
N PRO A 88 17.32 2.59 3.23
CA PRO A 88 17.33 2.51 1.78
C PRO A 88 18.29 1.40 1.32
N ALA A 89 18.11 0.93 0.10
CA ALA A 89 19.13 0.11 -0.54
C ALA A 89 20.43 0.92 -0.67
N PRO A 90 21.61 0.31 -0.40
CA PRO A 90 22.90 1.02 -0.44
C PRO A 90 23.31 1.44 -1.85
N SER A 91 22.73 0.80 -2.86
CA SER A 91 22.96 1.03 -4.28
C SER A 91 21.76 0.47 -5.04
N LEU A 92 21.62 0.89 -6.29
CA LEU A 92 20.70 0.26 -7.25
C LEU A 92 21.40 -0.81 -8.09
N ASP A 93 22.71 -0.97 -7.99
CA ASP A 93 23.46 -2.03 -8.67
C ASP A 93 23.27 -3.39 -7.94
N PRO A 94 22.76 -4.44 -8.61
CA PRO A 94 22.51 -5.73 -7.98
C PRO A 94 23.77 -6.39 -7.40
N LEU A 95 24.96 -6.18 -7.98
CA LEU A 95 26.20 -6.77 -7.46
C LEU A 95 26.63 -6.10 -6.15
N VAL A 96 26.52 -4.78 -6.08
CA VAL A 96 26.82 -4.00 -4.87
C VAL A 96 25.81 -4.35 -3.77
N VAL A 97 24.53 -4.45 -4.13
CA VAL A 97 23.46 -4.86 -3.22
C VAL A 97 23.69 -6.28 -2.69
N GLN A 98 24.03 -7.23 -3.55
CA GLN A 98 24.29 -8.62 -3.13
C GLN A 98 25.48 -8.69 -2.16
N LYS A 99 26.55 -7.94 -2.42
CA LYS A 99 27.70 -7.85 -1.51
C LYS A 99 27.29 -7.29 -0.14
N PHE A 100 26.59 -6.16 -0.14
CA PHE A 100 26.08 -5.55 1.09
C PHE A 100 25.21 -6.51 1.90
N LEU A 101 24.26 -7.20 1.25
CA LEU A 101 23.38 -8.14 1.92
C LEU A 101 24.16 -9.28 2.59
N LYS A 102 25.15 -9.85 1.89
CA LYS A 102 26.01 -10.91 2.43
C LYS A 102 26.81 -10.42 3.65
N GLU A 103 27.37 -9.23 3.59
CA GLU A 103 28.13 -8.63 4.71
C GLU A 103 27.22 -8.32 5.90
N ARG A 104 26.07 -7.68 5.64
CA ARG A 104 25.16 -7.26 6.72
C ARG A 104 24.50 -8.43 7.41
N LEU A 105 24.05 -9.44 6.67
CA LEU A 105 23.45 -10.63 7.27
C LEU A 105 24.47 -11.48 8.03
N LYS A 106 25.75 -11.52 7.61
CA LYS A 106 26.81 -12.15 8.41
C LYS A 106 26.99 -11.45 9.76
N ALA A 107 27.09 -10.12 9.75
CA ALA A 107 27.18 -9.34 10.99
C ALA A 107 25.96 -9.57 11.90
N LEU A 108 24.75 -9.60 11.33
CA LEU A 108 23.53 -9.89 12.09
C LEU A 108 23.54 -11.31 12.68
N ALA A 109 24.02 -12.32 11.95
CA ALA A 109 24.13 -13.69 12.46
C ALA A 109 25.10 -13.78 13.65
N GLU A 110 26.21 -13.03 13.62
CA GLU A 110 27.21 -12.96 14.70
C GLU A 110 26.70 -12.23 15.94
N ASP A 111 25.95 -11.13 15.77
CA ASP A 111 25.36 -10.35 16.87
C ASP A 111 24.19 -11.05 17.57
N THR A 112 23.64 -12.10 16.96
CA THR A 112 22.41 -12.73 17.41
C THR A 112 22.63 -13.62 18.64
N LYS A 113 21.91 -13.32 19.72
CA LYS A 113 22.00 -14.06 21.00
C LYS A 113 21.23 -15.39 21.01
N HIS A 114 20.21 -15.54 20.17
CA HIS A 114 19.31 -16.69 20.18
C HIS A 114 19.59 -17.62 19.00
N ALA A 115 19.74 -18.92 19.27
CA ALA A 115 20.04 -19.91 18.22
C ALA A 115 18.98 -19.99 17.11
N ALA A 116 17.69 -19.73 17.41
CA ALA A 116 16.64 -19.72 16.40
C ALA A 116 16.75 -18.51 15.45
N ASP A 117 17.18 -17.38 15.99
CA ASP A 117 17.37 -16.13 15.25
C ASP A 117 18.61 -16.24 14.35
N ALA A 118 19.71 -16.80 14.86
CA ALA A 118 20.93 -17.03 14.09
C ALA A 118 20.67 -17.97 12.91
N LYS A 119 19.99 -19.10 13.16
CA LYS A 119 19.56 -20.03 12.09
C LYS A 119 18.66 -19.38 11.05
N PHE A 120 17.84 -18.40 11.43
CA PHE A 120 17.00 -17.67 10.49
C PHE A 120 17.84 -16.79 9.57
N VAL A 121 18.78 -16.02 10.12
CA VAL A 121 19.69 -15.17 9.34
C VAL A 121 20.61 -16.02 8.45
N GLU A 122 21.10 -17.15 8.94
CA GLU A 122 21.88 -18.12 8.15
C GLU A 122 21.09 -18.66 6.95
N ARG A 123 19.79 -18.94 7.09
CA ARG A 123 18.96 -19.37 5.95
C ARG A 123 18.86 -18.28 4.88
N LEU A 124 18.72 -17.02 5.29
CA LEU A 124 18.73 -15.90 4.35
C LEU A 124 20.07 -15.80 3.62
N LEU A 125 21.20 -15.96 4.34
CA LEU A 125 22.54 -16.00 3.74
C LEU A 125 22.69 -17.13 2.72
N VAL A 126 22.22 -18.34 3.05
CA VAL A 126 22.27 -19.50 2.13
C VAL A 126 21.47 -19.22 0.87
N GLN A 127 20.28 -18.61 0.99
CA GLN A 127 19.46 -18.26 -0.17
C GLN A 127 20.15 -17.21 -1.06
N LEU A 128 20.88 -16.26 -0.47
CA LEU A 128 21.65 -15.24 -1.20
C LEU A 128 22.97 -15.74 -1.80
N GLY A 129 23.49 -16.85 -1.27
CA GLY A 129 24.80 -17.42 -1.61
C GLY A 129 24.81 -18.37 -2.81
N ARG A 130 23.64 -18.78 -3.31
CA ARG A 130 23.53 -19.62 -4.51
C ARG A 130 23.92 -18.83 -5.76
N ASP A 131 24.57 -19.49 -6.72
CA ASP A 131 25.04 -18.86 -7.98
C ASP A 131 23.90 -18.22 -8.79
N GLN A 132 22.69 -18.75 -8.63
CA GLN A 132 21.44 -18.05 -8.93
C GLN A 132 20.72 -17.81 -7.61
N LEU A 133 20.51 -16.53 -7.29
CA LEU A 133 19.61 -16.14 -6.22
C LEU A 133 18.26 -16.81 -6.49
N ASP A 134 17.78 -17.63 -5.54
CA ASP A 134 16.48 -18.31 -5.63
C ASP A 134 15.39 -17.28 -5.30
N LEU A 135 15.25 -16.31 -6.20
CA LEU A 135 14.23 -15.27 -6.17
C LEU A 135 12.98 -15.78 -6.87
N PRO A 136 11.79 -15.41 -6.37
CA PRO A 136 10.55 -15.77 -7.04
C PRO A 136 10.58 -15.24 -8.49
N PRO A 137 10.18 -16.03 -9.49
CA PRO A 137 10.03 -15.52 -10.85
C PRO A 137 8.90 -14.49 -10.90
N PHE A 138 8.91 -13.64 -11.92
CA PHE A 138 7.76 -12.79 -12.19
C PHE A 138 6.58 -13.68 -12.62
N PRO A 139 5.36 -13.51 -12.07
CA PRO A 139 4.27 -14.43 -12.38
C PRO A 139 3.88 -14.40 -13.86
N ASP A 140 3.82 -15.57 -14.50
CA ASP A 140 3.49 -15.71 -15.93
C ASP A 140 2.17 -15.03 -16.30
N ILE A 141 1.17 -15.12 -15.43
CA ILE A 141 -0.15 -14.52 -15.65
C ILE A 141 -0.06 -12.98 -15.61
N ALA A 142 0.79 -12.42 -14.75
CA ALA A 142 1.04 -10.98 -14.72
C ALA A 142 1.77 -10.54 -16.00
N GLN A 143 2.79 -11.30 -16.44
CA GLN A 143 3.53 -11.01 -17.66
C GLN A 143 2.63 -11.02 -18.90
N GLU A 144 1.87 -12.09 -19.09
CA GLU A 144 1.00 -12.24 -20.26
C GLU A 144 -0.09 -11.16 -20.28
N LEU A 145 -0.64 -10.80 -19.12
CA LEU A 145 -1.59 -9.70 -19.04
C LEU A 145 -0.95 -8.36 -19.41
N ASP A 146 0.26 -8.08 -18.92
CA ASP A 146 0.98 -6.84 -19.26
C ASP A 146 1.28 -6.76 -20.78
N GLU A 147 1.73 -7.87 -21.38
CA GLU A 147 1.99 -7.97 -22.81
C GLU A 147 0.72 -7.76 -23.65
N LEU A 148 -0.38 -8.43 -23.30
CA LEU A 148 -1.66 -8.26 -24.00
C LEU A 148 -2.19 -6.83 -23.92
N LEU A 149 -2.07 -6.18 -22.75
CA LEU A 149 -2.59 -4.83 -22.51
C LEU A 149 -1.72 -3.71 -23.08
N LYS A 150 -0.52 -4.04 -23.58
CA LYS A 150 0.36 -3.15 -24.36
C LYS A 150 0.03 -3.15 -25.85
N GLN A 151 -0.71 -4.14 -26.35
CA GLN A 151 -1.11 -4.21 -27.76
C GLN A 151 -2.14 -3.11 -28.10
N THR A 152 -2.06 -2.56 -29.31
CA THR A 152 -2.95 -1.47 -29.77
C THR A 152 -4.39 -1.93 -29.98
N THR A 153 -4.58 -3.24 -30.24
CA THR A 153 -5.87 -3.88 -30.44
C THR A 153 -5.89 -5.19 -29.64
N THR A 154 -6.45 -5.16 -28.43
CA THR A 154 -6.54 -6.35 -27.57
C THR A 154 -7.96 -6.91 -27.57
N ASP A 155 -8.10 -8.22 -27.82
CA ASP A 155 -9.38 -8.91 -27.71
C ASP A 155 -9.73 -9.17 -26.24
N ILE A 156 -10.87 -8.66 -25.79
CA ILE A 156 -11.40 -8.87 -24.43
C ILE A 156 -11.55 -10.37 -24.12
N LEU A 157 -11.82 -11.22 -25.11
CA LEU A 157 -11.91 -12.66 -24.90
C LEU A 157 -10.54 -13.28 -24.59
N GLN A 158 -9.46 -12.80 -25.22
CA GLN A 158 -8.10 -13.22 -24.88
C GLN A 158 -7.74 -12.83 -23.45
N ILE A 159 -8.04 -11.58 -23.07
CA ILE A 159 -7.84 -11.08 -21.71
C ILE A 159 -8.61 -11.94 -20.70
N ALA A 160 -9.89 -12.23 -20.96
CA ALA A 160 -10.69 -13.03 -20.05
C ALA A 160 -10.12 -14.45 -19.88
N ARG A 161 -9.62 -15.08 -20.96
CA ARG A 161 -8.95 -16.38 -20.87
C ARG A 161 -7.71 -16.33 -19.97
N VAL A 162 -6.94 -15.25 -20.02
CA VAL A 162 -5.79 -15.05 -19.11
C VAL A 162 -6.25 -14.98 -17.66
N VAL A 163 -7.31 -14.21 -17.38
CA VAL A 163 -7.89 -14.06 -16.05
C VAL A 163 -8.42 -15.39 -15.51
N GLU A 164 -9.06 -16.21 -16.35
CA GLU A 164 -9.65 -17.50 -15.97
C GLU A 164 -8.65 -18.52 -15.42
N ARG A 165 -7.35 -18.38 -15.75
CA ARG A 165 -6.30 -19.28 -15.29
C ARG A 165 -5.93 -19.08 -13.81
N ASP A 166 -6.23 -17.92 -13.23
CA ASP A 166 -6.04 -17.68 -11.78
C ASP A 166 -7.38 -17.43 -11.08
N PRO A 167 -7.86 -18.38 -10.24
CA PRO A 167 -9.07 -18.19 -9.44
C PRO A 167 -9.02 -16.94 -8.54
N GLY A 168 -7.81 -16.56 -8.08
CA GLY A 168 -7.61 -15.34 -7.29
C GLY A 168 -7.94 -14.06 -8.08
N MET A 169 -7.46 -13.95 -9.31
CA MET A 169 -7.76 -12.87 -10.24
C MET A 169 -9.24 -12.86 -10.63
N VAL A 170 -9.82 -14.02 -10.96
CA VAL A 170 -11.27 -14.12 -11.21
C VAL A 170 -12.05 -13.51 -10.05
N ARG A 171 -11.76 -13.93 -8.82
CA ARG A 171 -12.41 -13.39 -7.60
C ARG A 171 -12.22 -11.88 -7.47
N ARG A 172 -11.00 -11.36 -7.69
CA ARG A 172 -10.71 -9.92 -7.62
C ARG A 172 -11.46 -9.13 -8.69
N VAL A 173 -11.48 -9.60 -9.94
CA VAL A 173 -12.24 -8.97 -11.05
C VAL A 173 -13.72 -8.94 -10.73
N TRP A 174 -14.30 -10.05 -10.27
CA TRP A 174 -15.70 -10.09 -9.86
C TRP A 174 -16.00 -9.14 -8.70
N THR A 175 -15.12 -9.07 -7.71
CA THR A 175 -15.29 -8.19 -6.54
C THR A 175 -15.27 -6.72 -6.98
N HIS A 176 -14.32 -6.35 -7.83
CA HIS A 176 -14.22 -5.00 -8.38
C HIS A 176 -15.42 -4.63 -9.25
N ALA A 177 -15.85 -5.53 -10.14
CA ALA A 177 -16.98 -5.33 -11.04
C ALA A 177 -18.35 -5.30 -10.33
N ARG A 178 -18.41 -5.76 -9.07
CA ARG A 178 -19.58 -5.72 -8.18
C ARG A 178 -19.53 -4.57 -7.16
N SER A 179 -18.53 -3.71 -7.23
CA SER A 179 -18.43 -2.55 -6.34
C SER A 179 -19.63 -1.61 -6.51
N ALA A 180 -19.91 -0.81 -5.48
CA ALA A 180 -21.03 0.14 -5.45
C ALA A 180 -21.01 1.18 -6.58
N MET A 181 -19.89 1.30 -7.30
CA MET A 181 -19.74 2.12 -8.50
C MET A 181 -20.64 1.66 -9.65
N TYR A 182 -21.02 0.37 -9.70
CA TYR A 182 -21.82 -0.21 -10.79
C TYR A 182 -23.26 -0.47 -10.37
N ALA A 183 -24.23 -0.06 -11.20
CA ALA A 183 -25.66 -0.16 -10.90
C ALA A 183 -26.25 -1.59 -10.90
N SER A 184 -25.52 -2.59 -11.41
CA SER A 184 -26.00 -3.99 -11.46
C SER A 184 -24.83 -4.96 -11.31
N ALA A 185 -25.09 -6.24 -11.00
CA ALA A 185 -24.04 -7.25 -11.05
C ALA A 185 -23.67 -7.63 -12.51
N PRO A 186 -22.41 -7.97 -12.81
CA PRO A 186 -22.05 -8.52 -14.11
C PRO A 186 -22.64 -9.93 -14.29
N ARG A 187 -22.94 -10.28 -15.55
CA ARG A 187 -23.60 -11.56 -15.90
C ARG A 187 -22.63 -12.66 -16.34
N SER A 188 -21.40 -12.28 -16.66
CA SER A 188 -20.31 -13.16 -17.08
C SER A 188 -18.98 -12.52 -16.73
N LEU A 189 -17.90 -13.31 -16.75
CA LEU A 189 -16.55 -12.78 -16.55
C LEU A 189 -16.17 -11.77 -17.65
N HIS A 190 -16.54 -12.02 -18.90
CA HIS A 190 -16.30 -11.07 -20.00
C HIS A 190 -16.99 -9.72 -19.75
N HIS A 191 -18.23 -9.75 -19.25
CA HIS A 191 -18.94 -8.53 -18.85
C HIS A 191 -18.25 -7.86 -17.64
N ALA A 192 -17.74 -8.62 -16.68
CA ALA A 192 -16.98 -8.08 -15.55
C ALA A 192 -15.67 -7.40 -16.01
N VAL A 193 -14.91 -8.05 -16.90
CA VAL A 193 -13.68 -7.51 -17.49
C VAL A 193 -13.95 -6.20 -18.25
N ALA A 194 -14.97 -6.18 -19.12
CA ALA A 194 -15.35 -4.99 -19.87
C ALA A 194 -15.75 -3.80 -18.96
N ARG A 195 -16.38 -4.09 -17.81
CA ARG A 195 -16.77 -3.07 -16.83
C ARG A 195 -15.63 -2.52 -15.99
N VAL A 196 -14.72 -3.40 -15.56
CA VAL A 196 -13.54 -3.01 -14.77
C VAL A 196 -12.63 -2.09 -15.59
N GLY A 197 -12.52 -2.37 -16.89
CA GLY A 197 -11.64 -1.62 -17.79
C GLY A 197 -10.19 -2.07 -17.69
N LEU A 198 -9.42 -1.74 -18.72
CA LEU A 198 -8.08 -2.31 -18.93
C LEU A 198 -7.07 -1.89 -17.87
N ASP A 199 -7.10 -0.62 -17.42
CA ASP A 199 -6.14 -0.13 -16.42
C ASP A 199 -6.36 -0.78 -15.05
N ALA A 200 -7.61 -0.86 -14.59
CA ALA A 200 -7.92 -1.52 -13.32
C ALA A 200 -7.67 -3.03 -13.41
N LEU A 201 -7.89 -3.65 -14.57
CA LEU A 201 -7.54 -5.05 -14.77
C LEU A 201 -6.04 -5.28 -14.72
N TRP A 202 -5.24 -4.43 -15.37
CA TRP A 202 -3.78 -4.47 -15.29
C TRP A 202 -3.31 -4.43 -13.84
N ARG A 203 -3.87 -3.51 -13.03
CA ARG A 203 -3.56 -3.37 -11.60
C ARG A 203 -3.92 -4.62 -10.81
N ILE A 204 -5.09 -5.22 -11.06
CA ILE A 204 -5.49 -6.50 -10.47
C ILE A 204 -4.49 -7.61 -10.83
N GLY A 205 -4.04 -7.68 -12.09
CA GLY A 205 -3.04 -8.66 -12.52
C GLY A 205 -1.69 -8.44 -11.86
N MET A 206 -1.19 -7.20 -11.81
CA MET A 206 0.08 -6.89 -11.14
C MET A 206 0.03 -7.21 -9.64
N SER A 207 -1.13 -7.06 -8.99
CA SER A 207 -1.28 -7.45 -7.57
C SER A 207 -1.00 -8.94 -7.30
N VAL A 208 -1.03 -9.80 -8.33
CA VAL A 208 -0.66 -11.22 -8.22
C VAL A 208 0.80 -11.37 -7.79
N CYS A 209 1.68 -10.43 -8.14
CA CYS A 209 3.10 -10.44 -7.76
C CYS A 209 3.32 -10.49 -6.24
N LEU A 210 2.37 -9.99 -5.43
CA LEU A 210 2.44 -10.08 -3.96
C LEU A 210 1.70 -11.30 -3.39
N ASN A 211 0.86 -11.94 -4.20
CA ASN A 211 -0.04 -13.03 -3.82
C ASN A 211 0.43 -14.40 -4.29
N ASP A 212 1.63 -14.49 -4.88
CA ASP A 212 2.21 -15.75 -5.31
C ASP A 212 2.21 -16.77 -4.16
N THR A 213 2.01 -18.03 -4.52
CA THR A 213 2.16 -19.18 -3.63
C THR A 213 3.48 -19.19 -2.87
N VAL A 214 4.56 -18.68 -3.48
CA VAL A 214 5.88 -18.54 -2.85
C VAL A 214 5.81 -17.68 -1.58
N PHE A 215 4.85 -16.74 -1.49
CA PHE A 215 4.65 -15.89 -0.32
C PHE A 215 3.57 -16.38 0.65
N ARG A 216 3.09 -17.64 0.51
CA ARG A 216 2.19 -18.25 1.49
C ARG A 216 2.99 -18.70 2.71
N VAL A 217 2.98 -17.85 3.73
CA VAL A 217 3.80 -18.00 4.93
C VAL A 217 3.00 -18.54 6.12
N GLU A 218 3.06 -19.86 6.31
CA GLU A 218 2.38 -20.47 7.45
C GLU A 218 3.04 -20.08 8.78
N GLY A 219 2.23 -19.59 9.72
CA GLY A 219 2.68 -19.03 11.00
C GLY A 219 2.99 -17.53 10.96
N MET A 220 3.02 -16.92 9.77
CA MET A 220 3.29 -15.49 9.58
C MET A 220 2.23 -14.81 8.67
N GLN A 221 1.05 -15.43 8.50
CA GLN A 221 0.03 -15.00 7.52
C GLN A 221 -0.40 -13.56 7.74
N THR A 222 -0.65 -13.16 8.99
CA THR A 222 -1.07 -11.80 9.34
C THR A 222 -0.01 -10.76 8.94
N ALA A 223 1.28 -11.07 9.14
CA ALA A 223 2.36 -10.17 8.77
C ALA A 223 2.47 -10.02 7.25
N ALA A 224 2.45 -11.13 6.51
CA ALA A 224 2.47 -11.06 5.05
C ALA A 224 1.25 -10.35 4.48
N GLU A 225 0.05 -10.58 5.03
CA GLU A 225 -1.16 -9.88 4.59
C GLU A 225 -1.09 -8.38 4.85
N SER A 226 -0.50 -7.98 5.99
CA SER A 226 -0.23 -6.56 6.27
C SER A 226 0.67 -5.94 5.20
N VAL A 227 1.73 -6.62 4.79
CA VAL A 227 2.64 -6.13 3.73
C VAL A 227 1.92 -6.07 2.38
N ARG A 228 1.07 -7.05 2.04
CA ARG A 228 0.28 -7.04 0.80
C ARG A 228 -0.69 -5.87 0.74
N HIS A 229 -1.49 -5.69 1.79
CA HIS A 229 -2.45 -4.59 1.87
C HIS A 229 -1.75 -3.24 1.80
N HIS A 230 -0.63 -3.11 2.52
CA HIS A 230 0.19 -1.91 2.50
C HIS A 230 0.74 -1.61 1.09
N GLY A 231 1.26 -2.62 0.39
CA GLY A 231 1.73 -2.50 -0.98
C GLY A 231 0.62 -2.08 -1.95
N ILE A 232 -0.56 -2.70 -1.88
CA ILE A 232 -1.70 -2.35 -2.75
C ILE A 232 -2.15 -0.90 -2.49
N ALA A 233 -2.32 -0.49 -1.23
CA ALA A 233 -2.71 0.88 -0.89
C ALA A 233 -1.65 1.91 -1.34
N THR A 234 -0.37 1.60 -1.14
CA THR A 234 0.74 2.44 -1.59
C THR A 234 0.76 2.56 -3.11
N ALA A 235 0.51 1.48 -3.85
CA ALA A 235 0.43 1.48 -5.31
C ALA A 235 -0.68 2.40 -5.83
N GLU A 236 -1.86 2.34 -5.19
CA GLU A 236 -3.00 3.18 -5.54
C GLU A 236 -2.69 4.67 -5.36
N ILE A 237 -2.12 5.05 -4.22
CA ILE A 237 -1.78 6.44 -3.91
C ILE A 237 -0.60 6.93 -4.76
N ALA A 238 0.43 6.10 -4.97
CA ALA A 238 1.60 6.46 -5.78
C ALA A 238 1.21 6.76 -7.24
N ALA A 239 0.34 5.92 -7.82
CA ALA A 239 -0.20 6.13 -9.16
C ALA A 239 -0.99 7.45 -9.25
N MET A 240 -1.85 7.71 -8.25
CA MET A 240 -2.62 8.96 -8.16
C MET A 240 -1.73 10.21 -8.07
N LEU A 241 -0.73 10.19 -7.18
CA LEU A 241 0.25 11.29 -7.04
C LEU A 241 1.13 11.46 -8.29
N GLY A 242 1.37 10.36 -9.00
CA GLY A 242 2.11 10.31 -10.25
C GLY A 242 1.35 10.83 -11.46
N GLY A 243 0.01 10.86 -11.39
CA GLY A 243 -0.84 11.07 -12.57
C GLY A 243 -0.89 9.86 -13.51
N GLU A 244 -0.56 8.66 -13.02
CA GLU A 244 -0.57 7.41 -13.78
C GLU A 244 -1.81 6.58 -13.47
N ARG A 245 -2.43 5.96 -14.48
CA ARG A 245 -3.51 4.97 -14.28
C ARG A 245 -2.99 3.54 -14.14
N ARG A 246 -1.87 3.27 -14.82
CA ARG A 246 -1.06 2.06 -14.82
C ARG A 246 0.38 2.46 -15.15
N GLY A 247 1.35 1.67 -14.75
CA GLY A 247 2.76 1.94 -15.05
C GLY A 247 3.68 1.81 -13.84
N SER A 248 4.85 2.40 -13.98
CA SER A 248 5.98 2.15 -13.11
C SER A 248 5.80 2.73 -11.71
N LEU A 249 5.07 3.85 -11.53
CA LEU A 249 4.79 4.37 -10.18
C LEU A 249 3.82 3.47 -9.40
N TYR A 250 2.86 2.85 -10.09
CA TYR A 250 2.02 1.83 -9.49
C TYR A 250 2.85 0.62 -9.05
N LEU A 251 3.71 0.09 -9.93
CA LEU A 251 4.56 -1.06 -9.61
C LEU A 251 5.56 -0.75 -8.49
N ALA A 252 6.17 0.43 -8.51
CA ALA A 252 7.05 0.89 -7.45
C ALA A 252 6.34 0.90 -6.09
N GLY A 253 5.12 1.45 -6.03
CA GLY A 253 4.32 1.44 -4.82
C GLY A 253 3.88 0.05 -4.40
N LEU A 254 3.53 -0.82 -5.35
CA LEU A 254 3.12 -2.20 -5.09
C LEU A 254 4.27 -3.02 -4.51
N LEU A 255 5.46 -2.89 -5.09
CA LEU A 255 6.59 -3.77 -4.83
C LEU A 255 7.57 -3.22 -3.78
N HIS A 256 7.36 -2.01 -3.25
CA HIS A 256 8.28 -1.41 -2.25
C HIS A 256 8.51 -2.28 -1.01
N GLY A 257 7.52 -3.12 -0.65
CA GLY A 257 7.59 -4.07 0.47
C GLY A 257 7.96 -5.51 0.08
N ILE A 258 8.32 -5.80 -1.18
CA ILE A 258 8.50 -7.19 -1.64
C ILE A 258 9.65 -7.91 -0.94
N GLY A 259 10.72 -7.20 -0.58
CA GLY A 259 11.82 -7.79 0.17
C GLY A 259 11.38 -8.27 1.57
N GLU A 260 10.43 -7.58 2.21
CA GLU A 260 9.85 -8.00 3.48
C GLU A 260 9.05 -9.31 3.32
N LEU A 261 8.37 -9.52 2.20
CA LEU A 261 7.69 -10.80 1.92
C LEU A 261 8.68 -11.96 1.79
N ILE A 262 9.84 -11.77 1.17
CA ILE A 262 10.87 -12.83 1.10
C ILE A 262 11.42 -13.13 2.49
N ILE A 263 11.68 -12.10 3.29
CA ILE A 263 12.19 -12.26 4.66
C ILE A 263 11.17 -13.06 5.50
N LEU A 264 9.89 -12.73 5.41
CA LEU A 264 8.81 -13.47 6.08
C LEU A 264 8.71 -14.91 5.59
N GLN A 265 8.93 -15.16 4.29
CA GLN A 265 8.95 -16.51 3.73
C GLN A 265 10.05 -17.37 4.34
N VAL A 266 11.26 -16.84 4.50
CA VAL A 266 12.38 -17.56 5.11
C VAL A 266 12.22 -17.73 6.62
N ALA A 267 11.55 -16.77 7.27
CA ALA A 267 11.18 -16.86 8.68
C ALA A 267 10.13 -17.96 8.92
N ALA A 268 9.17 -18.14 8.00
CA ALA A 268 8.11 -19.13 8.05
C ALA A 268 8.60 -20.55 7.72
N ASN A 269 9.50 -21.08 8.55
CA ASN A 269 9.99 -22.46 8.44
C ASN A 269 9.37 -23.36 9.50
N LYS A 270 8.44 -24.24 9.10
CA LYS A 270 7.74 -25.15 10.01
C LYS A 270 8.62 -26.19 10.70
N ARG A 271 9.81 -26.49 10.14
CA ARG A 271 10.70 -27.54 10.67
C ARG A 271 11.58 -27.05 11.81
N GLN A 272 11.54 -25.77 12.13
CA GLN A 272 12.40 -25.14 13.12
C GLN A 272 11.59 -24.26 14.06
N ARG A 273 12.19 -23.93 15.21
CA ARG A 273 11.62 -22.93 16.12
C ARG A 273 11.52 -21.58 15.38
N PRO A 274 10.39 -20.87 15.47
CA PRO A 274 10.25 -19.58 14.83
C PRO A 274 11.25 -18.57 15.41
N PRO A 275 11.84 -17.70 14.56
CA PRO A 275 12.68 -16.60 15.04
C PRO A 275 11.85 -15.57 15.81
N SER A 276 12.52 -14.77 16.63
CA SER A 276 11.91 -13.69 17.39
C SER A 276 11.34 -12.60 16.46
N HIS A 277 10.23 -11.98 16.87
CA HIS A 277 9.68 -10.84 16.11
C HIS A 277 10.67 -9.67 16.01
N SER A 278 11.57 -9.52 16.99
CA SER A 278 12.63 -8.51 16.98
C SER A 278 13.65 -8.74 15.87
N ILE A 279 14.14 -9.98 15.68
CA ILE A 279 15.12 -10.22 14.61
C ILE A 279 14.48 -10.11 13.23
N ILE A 280 13.24 -10.59 13.06
CA ILE A 280 12.52 -10.44 11.78
C ILE A 280 12.39 -8.96 11.45
N ARG A 281 11.96 -8.15 12.43
CA ARG A 281 11.80 -6.70 12.26
C ARG A 281 13.13 -6.02 11.94
N GLN A 282 14.20 -6.37 12.64
CA GLN A 282 15.53 -5.79 12.41
C GLN A 282 16.03 -6.12 11.00
N VAL A 283 15.95 -7.38 10.58
CA VAL A 283 16.32 -7.80 9.23
C VAL A 283 15.46 -7.08 8.18
N SER A 284 14.14 -7.01 8.37
CA SER A 284 13.26 -6.27 7.45
C SER A 284 13.60 -4.77 7.35
N ASP A 285 13.85 -4.12 8.48
CA ASP A 285 14.18 -2.68 8.52
C ASP A 285 15.55 -2.40 7.88
N GLU A 286 16.54 -3.30 8.01
CA GLU A 286 17.91 -3.06 7.54
C GLU A 286 18.19 -3.55 6.11
N VAL A 287 17.57 -4.64 5.68
CA VAL A 287 17.87 -5.27 4.38
C VAL A 287 16.66 -5.42 3.46
N GLY A 288 15.45 -5.09 3.91
CA GLY A 288 14.21 -5.25 3.12
C GLY A 288 14.24 -4.53 1.78
N SER A 289 14.65 -3.25 1.75
CA SER A 289 14.74 -2.48 0.50
C SER A 289 15.78 -3.05 -0.46
N ALA A 290 16.95 -3.45 0.07
CA ALA A 290 18.03 -4.07 -0.70
C ALA A 290 17.61 -5.42 -1.29
N MET A 291 16.92 -6.26 -0.52
CA MET A 291 16.29 -7.49 -1.02
C MET A 291 15.28 -7.19 -2.13
N GLY A 292 14.45 -6.16 -1.96
CA GLY A 292 13.50 -5.72 -2.97
C GLY A 292 14.16 -5.33 -4.29
N VAL A 293 15.28 -4.60 -4.24
CA VAL A 293 16.07 -4.22 -5.42
C VAL A 293 16.53 -5.44 -6.22
N LEU A 294 17.01 -6.51 -5.55
CA LEU A 294 17.40 -7.74 -6.24
C LEU A 294 16.22 -8.41 -6.96
N VAL A 295 15.03 -8.42 -6.34
CA VAL A 295 13.82 -9.00 -6.95
C VAL A 295 13.44 -8.24 -8.21
N VAL A 296 13.29 -6.92 -8.13
CA VAL A 296 12.84 -6.11 -9.28
C VAL A 296 13.85 -6.12 -10.42
N HIS A 297 15.16 -6.23 -10.12
CA HIS A 297 16.19 -6.48 -11.14
C HIS A 297 16.06 -7.84 -11.80
N SER A 298 15.82 -8.90 -11.02
CA SER A 298 15.63 -10.25 -11.57
C SER A 298 14.41 -10.32 -12.51
N TRP A 299 13.41 -9.47 -12.25
CA TRP A 299 12.21 -9.31 -13.06
C TRP A 299 12.39 -8.36 -14.25
N LYS A 300 13.57 -7.74 -14.40
CA LYS A 300 13.90 -6.79 -15.47
C LYS A 300 12.90 -5.62 -15.54
N LEU A 301 12.41 -5.17 -14.39
CA LEU A 301 11.54 -4.00 -14.32
C LEU A 301 12.36 -2.71 -14.55
N ASP A 302 11.69 -1.66 -15.00
CA ASP A 302 12.35 -0.42 -15.35
C ASP A 302 12.93 0.33 -14.14
N GLU A 303 13.83 1.27 -14.42
CA GLU A 303 14.58 2.04 -13.42
C GLU A 303 13.66 2.77 -12.42
N THR A 304 12.48 3.22 -12.85
CA THR A 304 11.51 3.89 -11.96
C THR A 304 11.07 2.94 -10.85
N VAL A 305 10.81 1.68 -11.18
CA VAL A 305 10.44 0.66 -10.18
C VAL A 305 11.62 0.37 -9.26
N VAL A 306 12.82 0.21 -9.81
CA VAL A 306 14.05 -0.05 -9.05
C VAL A 306 14.32 1.07 -8.03
N VAL A 307 14.25 2.34 -8.46
CA VAL A 307 14.42 3.50 -7.59
C VAL A 307 13.33 3.57 -6.52
N GLY A 308 12.08 3.34 -6.91
CA GLY A 308 10.95 3.39 -6.00
C GLY A 308 11.04 2.32 -4.90
N VAL A 309 11.51 1.12 -5.22
CA VAL A 309 11.72 0.06 -4.22
C VAL A 309 12.98 0.30 -3.39
N GLY A 310 14.07 0.75 -4.00
CA GLY A 310 15.36 0.91 -3.32
C GLY A 310 15.46 2.15 -2.43
N ASN A 311 14.93 3.30 -2.87
CA ASN A 311 15.20 4.58 -2.24
C ASN A 311 13.99 5.25 -1.59
N TYR A 312 12.78 4.66 -1.60
CA TYR A 312 11.62 5.32 -0.97
C TYR A 312 11.87 5.67 0.51
N ALA A 313 12.67 4.88 1.22
CA ALA A 313 12.96 5.15 2.63
C ALA A 313 13.77 6.45 2.85
N SER A 314 14.66 6.77 1.91
CA SER A 314 15.47 8.00 1.87
C SER A 314 15.46 8.60 0.46
N PRO A 315 14.39 9.34 0.08
CA PRO A 315 14.24 9.81 -1.30
C PRO A 315 15.35 10.73 -1.81
N SER A 316 16.06 11.40 -0.89
CA SER A 316 17.20 12.27 -1.22
C SER A 316 18.43 11.50 -1.70
N ASP A 317 18.55 10.22 -1.37
CA ASP A 317 19.66 9.36 -1.75
C ASP A 317 19.47 8.74 -3.15
N ALA A 318 18.28 8.91 -3.75
CA ALA A 318 18.01 8.45 -5.10
C ALA A 318 18.80 9.26 -6.14
N PRO A 319 19.17 8.65 -7.29
CA PRO A 319 19.73 9.38 -8.43
C PRO A 319 18.82 10.53 -8.86
N GLY A 320 19.38 11.64 -9.33
CA GLY A 320 18.66 12.91 -9.58
C GLY A 320 17.29 12.78 -10.24
N PRO A 321 17.16 12.12 -11.42
CA PRO A 321 15.87 11.90 -12.08
C PRO A 321 14.88 11.04 -11.26
N GLY A 322 15.40 10.12 -10.44
CA GLY A 322 14.64 9.19 -9.62
C GLY A 322 14.16 9.74 -8.27
N GLN A 323 14.66 10.88 -7.79
CA GLN A 323 14.25 11.46 -6.51
C GLN A 323 12.75 11.74 -6.44
N ARG A 324 12.15 12.20 -7.55
CA ARG A 324 10.70 12.43 -7.63
C ARG A 324 9.93 11.12 -7.37
N THR A 325 10.35 10.05 -8.02
CA THR A 325 9.77 8.71 -7.86
C THR A 325 9.86 8.23 -6.42
N ALA A 326 11.05 8.29 -5.82
CA ALA A 326 11.25 7.88 -4.44
C ALA A 326 10.39 8.71 -3.46
N ARG A 327 10.25 10.03 -3.69
CA ARG A 327 9.38 10.91 -2.87
C ARG A 327 7.91 10.53 -3.00
N ILE A 328 7.44 10.24 -4.21
CA ILE A 328 6.05 9.81 -4.44
C ILE A 328 5.77 8.51 -3.71
N VAL A 329 6.63 7.50 -3.87
CA VAL A 329 6.46 6.20 -3.19
C VAL A 329 6.52 6.36 -1.67
N ARG A 330 7.42 7.21 -1.15
CA ARG A 330 7.48 7.50 0.28
C ARG A 330 6.22 8.16 0.81
N ALA A 331 5.73 9.20 0.12
CA ALA A 331 4.51 9.90 0.49
C ALA A 331 3.30 8.96 0.47
N ALA A 332 3.19 8.12 -0.57
CA ALA A 332 2.16 7.12 -0.70
C ALA A 332 2.22 6.06 0.42
N SER A 333 3.42 5.58 0.75
CA SER A 333 3.64 4.59 1.82
C SER A 333 3.29 5.17 3.20
N ILE A 334 3.56 6.45 3.45
CA ILE A 334 3.13 7.12 4.69
C ILE A 334 1.60 7.27 4.73
N ALA A 335 0.98 7.66 3.61
CA ALA A 335 -0.48 7.87 3.53
C ALA A 335 -1.30 6.58 3.60
N ALA A 336 -0.68 5.43 3.32
CA ALA A 336 -1.32 4.12 3.36
C ALA A 336 -1.40 3.48 4.77
N HIS A 337 -0.72 4.06 5.78
CA HIS A 337 -0.79 3.63 7.19
C HIS A 337 -1.99 4.25 7.92
#